data_AF-A0A9R1C9S7-F1
#
_entry.id   AF-A0A9R1C9S7-F1
#
_cell.length_a   1.000
_cell.length_b   1.000
_cell.length_c   1.000
_cell.angle_alpha   90.00
_cell.angle_beta   90.00
_cell.angle_gamma   90.00
#
_symmetry.space_group_name_H-M   'P 1'
#
loop_
_entity.id
_entity.type
_entity.pdbx_description
1 polymer ?
#
loop_
_entity_poly.entity_id
_entity_poly.type
_entity_poly.pdbx_seq_one_letter_code
_entity_poly.pdbx_strand_id
1 'polypeptide(L)'
;MNKDLKQFLDWLKENDRTEEEKMQCKLLDEYMKTRDNLPGKGVTGTELVFDPKSSEEIAEDLQPMYYMDIRVIANYMFMHEFGTTTVEDGTVKWAIWRDIDFQL
;
A
#
# COMPACT_ATOMS: atom_id res chain seq x y z
N MET A 1 15.24 -12.19 0.80
CA MET A 1 15.63 -10.76 0.79
C MET A 1 17.06 -10.61 1.30
N ASN A 2 17.91 -9.83 0.64
CA ASN A 2 19.29 -9.56 1.09
C ASN A 2 19.25 -8.80 2.43
N LYS A 3 20.05 -9.23 3.41
CA LYS A 3 20.15 -8.62 4.74
C LYS A 3 20.53 -7.14 4.68
N ASP A 4 21.37 -6.76 3.72
CA ASP A 4 21.82 -5.38 3.52
C ASP A 4 20.70 -4.50 2.95
N LEU A 5 19.91 -5.05 2.02
CA LEU A 5 18.74 -4.36 1.48
C LEU A 5 17.72 -4.12 2.59
N LYS A 6 17.39 -5.15 3.39
CA LYS A 6 16.43 -4.99 4.50
C LYS A 6 16.86 -3.90 5.48
N GLN A 7 18.14 -3.90 5.91
CA GLN A 7 18.66 -2.90 6.85
C GLN A 7 18.64 -1.48 6.26
N PHE A 8 18.98 -1.32 4.98
CA PHE A 8 18.90 -0.03 4.30
C PHE A 8 17.45 0.47 4.19
N LEU A 9 16.51 -0.42 3.87
CA LEU A 9 15.10 -0.09 3.79
C LEU A 9 14.53 0.31 5.15
N ASP A 10 14.91 -0.39 6.22
CA ASP A 10 14.50 -0.06 7.60
C ASP A 10 15.07 1.31 8.04
N TRP A 11 16.34 1.60 7.73
CA TRP A 11 16.95 2.91 8.03
C TRP A 11 16.26 4.07 7.29
N LEU A 12 15.95 3.90 6.01
CA LEU A 12 15.23 4.90 5.21
C LEU A 12 13.83 5.17 5.77
N LYS A 13 13.11 4.14 6.22
CA LYS A 13 11.77 4.28 6.84
C LYS A 13 11.81 5.19 8.07
N GLU A 14 12.89 5.13 8.85
CA GLU A 14 13.03 5.85 10.11
C GLU A 14 13.65 7.26 9.98
N ASN A 15 14.52 7.50 8.99
CA ASN A 15 15.40 8.67 8.98
C ASN A 15 15.25 9.62 7.77
N ASP A 16 14.58 9.21 6.70
CA ASP A 16 14.54 9.98 5.45
C ASP A 16 13.15 10.55 5.12
N ARG A 17 12.29 10.71 6.14
CA ARG A 17 10.91 11.19 5.96
C ARG A 17 10.65 12.48 6.72
N THR A 18 10.09 13.44 6.02
CA THR A 18 9.48 14.64 6.59
C THR A 18 8.27 14.28 7.46
N GLU A 19 7.84 15.17 8.35
CA GLU A 19 6.65 14.94 9.17
C GLU A 19 5.37 14.76 8.32
N GLU A 20 5.30 15.43 7.17
CA GLU A 20 4.21 15.25 6.20
C GLU A 20 4.19 13.82 5.62
N GLU A 21 5.36 13.28 5.24
CA GLU A 21 5.48 11.92 4.74
C GLU A 21 5.17 10.88 5.82
N LYS A 22 5.58 11.13 7.07
CA LYS A 22 5.21 10.26 8.21
C LYS A 22 3.70 10.22 8.40
N MET A 23 3.01 11.36 8.31
CA MET A 23 1.55 11.41 8.40
C MET A 23 0.88 10.65 7.25
N GLN A 24 1.36 10.82 6.01
CA GLN A 24 0.86 10.06 4.86
C GLN A 24 1.07 8.55 5.03
N CYS A 25 2.25 8.11 5.50
CA CYS A 25 2.49 6.69 5.79
C CYS A 25 1.57 6.15 6.89
N LYS A 26 1.26 6.94 7.92
CA LYS A 26 0.29 6.55 8.94
C LYS A 26 -1.11 6.32 8.37
N LEU A 27 -1.56 7.17 7.44
CA LEU A 27 -2.83 6.97 6.75
C LEU A 27 -2.81 5.74 5.85
N LEU A 28 -1.69 5.46 5.19
CA LEU A 28 -1.50 4.24 4.40
C LEU A 28 -1.51 2.98 5.27
N ASP A 29 -0.89 3.00 6.44
CA ASP A 29 -0.94 1.87 7.39
C ASP A 29 -2.39 1.55 7.79
N GLU A 30 -3.21 2.57 8.04
CA GLU A 30 -4.64 2.39 8.31
C GLU A 30 -5.40 1.85 7.08
N TYR A 31 -5.14 2.43 5.90
CA TYR A 31 -5.73 2.01 4.64
C TYR A 31 -5.43 0.54 4.31
N MET A 32 -4.22 0.07 4.65
CA MET A 32 -3.78 -1.29 4.35
C MET A 32 -4.22 -2.33 5.38
N LYS A 33 -4.90 -1.98 6.48
CA LYS A 33 -5.37 -2.99 7.46
C LYS A 33 -6.30 -4.06 6.88
N THR A 34 -7.02 -3.74 5.82
CA THR A 34 -7.94 -4.66 5.14
C THR A 34 -7.39 -5.12 3.79
N ARG A 35 -6.09 -4.92 3.53
CA ARG A 35 -5.45 -5.15 2.24
C ARG A 35 -4.11 -5.85 2.44
N ASP A 36 -3.70 -6.66 1.47
CA ASP A 36 -2.44 -7.37 1.52
C ASP A 36 -1.74 -7.39 0.16
N ASN A 37 -0.43 -7.64 0.18
CA ASN A 37 0.42 -7.73 -1.00
C ASN A 37 0.38 -9.11 -1.68
N LEU A 38 -0.28 -10.08 -1.05
CA LEU A 38 -0.43 -11.45 -1.52
C LEU A 38 -1.87 -11.94 -1.33
N PRO A 39 -2.33 -12.93 -2.13
CA PRO A 39 -3.59 -13.62 -1.86
C PRO A 39 -3.51 -14.39 -0.54
N GLY A 40 -4.66 -14.55 0.11
CA GLY A 40 -4.76 -15.28 1.37
C GLY A 40 -6.05 -14.95 2.10
N LYS A 41 -6.07 -15.19 3.41
CA LYS A 41 -7.20 -14.84 4.27
C LYS A 41 -7.01 -13.48 4.89
N GLY A 42 -8.05 -12.65 4.80
CA GLY A 42 -8.10 -11.35 5.44
C GLY A 42 -8.34 -11.41 6.94
N VAL A 43 -8.53 -10.24 7.52
CA VAL A 43 -8.76 -10.03 8.96
C VAL A 43 -10.04 -10.71 9.44
N THR A 44 -11.05 -10.80 8.57
CA THR A 44 -12.32 -11.51 8.84
C THR A 44 -12.18 -13.04 8.74
N GLY A 45 -11.07 -13.53 8.20
CA GLY A 45 -10.86 -14.94 7.88
C GLY A 45 -11.42 -15.36 6.52
N THR A 46 -12.08 -14.46 5.78
CA THR A 46 -12.51 -14.68 4.38
C THR A 46 -11.32 -14.57 3.43
N GLU A 47 -11.38 -15.26 2.30
CA GLU A 47 -10.41 -15.10 1.21
C GLU A 47 -10.42 -13.67 0.67
N LEU A 48 -9.24 -13.07 0.54
CA LEU A 48 -9.08 -11.74 -0.02
C LEU A 48 -9.41 -11.74 -1.51
N VAL A 49 -10.05 -10.66 -1.97
CA VAL A 49 -10.43 -10.47 -3.36
C VAL A 49 -9.38 -9.59 -4.06
N PHE A 50 -9.00 -9.96 -5.28
CA PHE A 50 -8.09 -9.17 -6.09
C PHE A 50 -8.69 -7.80 -6.43
N ASP A 51 -8.01 -6.72 -6.02
CA ASP A 51 -8.49 -5.33 -6.09
C ASP A 51 -7.34 -4.39 -6.52
N PRO A 52 -6.85 -4.48 -7.77
CA PRO A 52 -5.69 -3.73 -8.22
C PRO A 52 -5.96 -2.22 -8.25
N LYS A 53 -5.02 -1.44 -7.69
CA LYS A 53 -5.12 0.03 -7.61
C LYS A 53 -3.86 0.73 -8.09
N SER A 54 -3.99 1.87 -8.76
CA SER A 54 -2.88 2.79 -9.01
C SER A 54 -2.56 3.64 -7.76
N SER A 55 -1.40 4.28 -7.73
CA SER A 55 -1.08 5.23 -6.65
C SER A 55 -2.03 6.45 -6.64
N GLU A 56 -2.56 6.83 -7.81
CA GLU A 56 -3.53 7.92 -7.95
C GLU A 56 -4.88 7.52 -7.34
N GLU A 57 -5.38 6.32 -7.64
CA GLU A 57 -6.64 5.81 -7.05
C GLU A 57 -6.53 5.71 -5.52
N ILE A 58 -5.38 5.30 -4.98
CA ILE A 58 -5.14 5.29 -3.52
C ILE A 58 -5.13 6.71 -2.96
N ALA A 59 -4.53 7.67 -3.67
CA ALA A 59 -4.52 9.07 -3.25
C ALA A 59 -5.95 9.65 -3.20
N GLU A 60 -6.78 9.34 -4.22
CA GLU A 60 -8.19 9.74 -4.29
C GLU A 60 -9.02 9.15 -3.15
N ASP A 61 -8.83 7.85 -2.84
CA ASP A 61 -9.52 7.18 -1.74
C ASP A 61 -9.22 7.83 -0.37
N LEU A 62 -8.02 8.40 -0.19
CA LEU A 62 -7.55 9.02 1.06
C LEU A 62 -7.69 10.55 1.08
N GLN A 63 -7.97 11.17 -0.07
CA GLN A 63 -8.09 12.61 -0.24
C GLN A 63 -9.05 13.29 0.77
N PRO A 64 -10.19 12.69 1.18
CA PRO A 64 -11.07 13.31 2.16
C PRO A 64 -10.43 13.57 3.52
N MET A 65 -9.37 12.82 3.88
CA MET A 65 -8.64 12.98 5.14
C MET A 65 -7.42 13.89 5.00
N TYR A 66 -6.66 13.75 3.92
CA TYR A 66 -5.42 14.49 3.71
C TYR A 66 -4.97 14.45 2.26
N TYR A 67 -4.18 15.43 1.84
CA TYR A 67 -3.52 15.38 0.53
C TYR A 67 -2.43 14.31 0.54
N MET A 68 -2.46 13.40 -0.44
CA MET A 68 -1.50 12.31 -0.57
C MET A 68 -0.60 12.52 -1.79
N ASP A 69 0.72 12.55 -1.59
CA ASP A 69 1.71 12.57 -2.68
C ASP A 69 1.89 11.15 -3.24
N ILE A 70 1.62 11.00 -4.53
CA ILE A 70 1.73 9.73 -5.25
C ILE A 70 3.11 9.08 -5.15
N ARG A 71 4.19 9.86 -4.95
CA ARG A 71 5.55 9.35 -4.78
C ARG A 71 5.71 8.68 -3.43
N VAL A 72 5.09 9.23 -2.39
CA VAL A 72 5.09 8.63 -1.04
C VAL A 72 4.32 7.32 -1.06
N ILE A 73 3.17 7.28 -1.75
CA ILE A 73 2.41 6.05 -1.95
C ILE A 73 3.25 5.02 -2.71
N ALA A 74 3.83 5.38 -3.85
CA ALA A 74 4.62 4.44 -4.65
C ALA A 74 5.82 3.88 -3.87
N ASN A 75 6.53 4.73 -3.12
CA ASN A 75 7.60 4.31 -2.23
C ASN A 75 7.05 3.38 -1.14
N TYR A 76 5.95 3.71 -0.49
CA TYR A 76 5.32 2.85 0.52
C TYR A 76 5.03 1.45 -0.04
N MET A 77 4.38 1.37 -1.20
CA MET A 77 4.02 0.09 -1.84
C MET A 77 5.27 -0.76 -2.12
N PHE A 78 6.32 -0.16 -2.70
CA PHE A 78 7.58 -0.85 -2.94
C PHE A 78 8.24 -1.34 -1.64
N MET A 79 8.29 -0.49 -0.62
CA MET A 79 8.90 -0.77 0.69
C MET A 79 8.12 -1.80 1.53
N HIS A 80 6.88 -2.09 1.14
CA HIS A 80 5.98 -3.07 1.74
C HIS A 80 5.76 -4.27 0.80
N GLU A 81 6.64 -4.45 -0.19
CA GLU A 81 6.69 -5.61 -1.07
C GLU A 81 5.40 -5.85 -1.88
N PHE A 82 4.66 -4.78 -2.22
CA PHE A 82 3.55 -4.89 -3.17
C PHE A 82 4.06 -5.13 -4.59
N GLY A 83 3.53 -6.16 -5.23
CA GLY A 83 3.78 -6.44 -6.64
C GLY A 83 3.06 -5.47 -7.57
N THR A 84 3.37 -5.55 -8.86
CA THR A 84 2.63 -4.85 -9.91
C THR A 84 1.92 -5.85 -10.81
N THR A 85 0.85 -5.41 -11.45
CA THR A 85 0.08 -6.20 -12.41
C THR A 85 -0.36 -5.32 -13.58
N THR A 86 -0.59 -5.94 -14.73
CA THR A 86 -1.22 -5.28 -15.88
C THR A 86 -2.69 -5.65 -15.89
N VAL A 87 -3.58 -4.67 -15.96
CA VAL A 87 -5.04 -4.90 -16.07
C VAL A 87 -5.51 -4.84 -17.53
N GLU A 88 -6.78 -5.14 -17.78
CA GLU A 88 -7.32 -5.38 -19.14
C GLU A 88 -7.10 -4.22 -20.12
N ASP A 89 -7.09 -2.98 -19.64
CA ASP A 89 -6.85 -1.78 -20.46
C ASP A 89 -5.37 -1.51 -20.76
N GLY A 90 -4.47 -2.38 -20.28
CA GLY A 90 -3.02 -2.27 -20.45
C GLY A 90 -2.33 -1.37 -19.42
N THR A 91 -3.06 -0.78 -18.47
CA THR A 91 -2.47 0.02 -17.40
C THR A 91 -1.79 -0.87 -16.36
N VAL A 92 -0.73 -0.33 -15.74
CA VAL A 92 -0.01 -1.00 -14.64
C VAL A 92 -0.53 -0.48 -13.31
N LYS A 93 -0.92 -1.40 -12.44
CA LYS A 93 -1.42 -1.12 -11.09
C LYS A 93 -0.65 -1.95 -10.05
N TRP A 94 -0.78 -1.57 -8.78
CA TRP A 94 -0.34 -2.41 -7.68
C TRP A 94 -1.24 -3.63 -7.57
N ALA A 95 -0.64 -4.80 -7.40
CA ALA A 95 -1.35 -6.02 -7.10
C ALA A 95 -1.72 -6.00 -5.62
N ILE A 96 -3.00 -5.79 -5.33
CA ILE A 96 -3.55 -5.65 -3.98
C ILE A 96 -4.69 -6.67 -3.84
N TRP A 97 -4.78 -7.26 -2.65
CA TRP A 97 -5.85 -8.18 -2.26
C TRP A 97 -6.60 -7.59 -1.07
N ARG A 98 -7.93 -7.47 -1.16
CA ARG A 98 -8.75 -6.77 -0.18
C ARG A 98 -9.76 -7.68 0.51
N ASP A 99 -9.90 -7.49 1.82
CA ASP A 99 -10.96 -8.07 2.63
C ASP A 99 -12.23 -7.24 2.45
N ILE A 100 -13.16 -7.75 1.63
CA ILE A 100 -14.40 -7.04 1.28
C ILE A 100 -15.49 -7.20 2.35
N ASP A 101 -15.38 -8.20 3.21
CA ASP A 101 -16.35 -8.49 4.27
C ASP A 101 -16.05 -7.71 5.56
N PHE A 102 -14.91 -7.00 5.60
CA PHE A 102 -14.56 -6.16 6.73
C PHE A 102 -15.57 -5.01 6.89
N GLN A 103 -16.40 -5.12 7.91
CA GLN A 103 -17.27 -4.06 8.39
C GLN A 103 -16.84 -3.68 9.81
N LEU A 104 -16.71 -2.37 10.06
CA LEU A 104 -16.42 -1.79 11.38
C LEU A 104 -17.61 -1.92 12.33
#